data_AF-Q981M8-F1
#
_entry.id   AF-Q981M8-F1
#
_cell.length_a   1.000
_cell.length_b   1.000
_cell.length_c   1.000
_cell.angle_alpha   90.00
_cell.angle_beta   90.00
_cell.angle_gamma   90.00
#
_symmetry.space_group_name_H-M   'P 1'
#
loop_
_entity.id
_entity.type
_entity.pdbx_description
1 polymer ?
#
loop_
_entity_poly.entity_id
_entity_poly.type
_entity_poly.pdbx_seq_one_letter_code
_entity_poly.pdbx_strand_id
1 'polypeptide(L)' 'MTDHNDDYVYDDTTGEWRPASEMAAIAASAGSIEVHDAAGNVLADGDSVVLVKDLKVKGAGQTLKQGR' A
#
# COMPACT_ATOMS: atom_id res chain seq x y z
N MET A 1 -16.52 -30.81 0.13
CA MET A 1 -15.73 -29.75 -0.51
C MET A 1 -14.98 -29.08 0.63
N THR A 2 -13.69 -29.38 0.78
CA THR A 2 -12.85 -28.75 1.81
C THR A 2 -12.54 -27.34 1.33
N ASP A 3 -12.92 -26.36 2.14
CA ASP A 3 -12.65 -24.96 1.89
C ASP A 3 -11.12 -24.78 1.93
N HIS A 4 -10.51 -24.34 0.83
CA HIS A 4 -9.04 -24.24 0.71
C HIS A 4 -8.43 -23.18 1.66
N ASN A 5 -9.26 -22.56 2.51
CA ASN A 5 -8.91 -21.59 3.54
C ASN A 5 -8.36 -22.26 4.82
N ASP A 6 -8.70 -23.54 5.05
CA ASP A 6 -8.24 -24.34 6.19
C ASP A 6 -6.90 -25.07 5.92
N ASP A 7 -6.36 -24.99 4.70
CA ASP A 7 -5.06 -25.58 4.38
C ASP A 7 -3.93 -24.76 5.04
N TYR A 8 -2.95 -25.43 5.63
CA TYR A 8 -1.79 -24.78 6.23
C TYR A 8 -0.64 -24.72 5.23
N VAL A 9 -0.09 -23.52 5.03
CA VAL A 9 1.07 -23.26 4.19
C VAL A 9 2.26 -22.95 5.09
N TYR A 10 3.43 -23.48 4.74
CA TYR A 10 4.66 -23.25 5.48
C TYR A 10 5.28 -21.91 5.07
N ASP A 11 5.47 -21.03 6.05
CA ASP A 11 6.16 -19.75 5.87
C ASP A 11 7.68 -19.94 6.09
N ASP A 12 8.48 -19.78 5.03
CA ASP A 12 9.93 -19.98 5.11
C ASP A 12 10.67 -18.86 5.85
N THR A 13 10.01 -17.71 6.05
CA THR A 13 10.59 -16.52 6.68
C THR A 13 10.53 -16.61 8.21
N THR A 14 9.44 -17.13 8.77
CA THR A 14 9.25 -17.31 10.22
C THR A 14 9.44 -18.76 10.68
N GLY A 15 9.39 -19.73 9.75
CA GLY A 15 9.56 -21.16 10.04
C GLY A 15 8.32 -21.82 10.65
N GLU A 16 7.14 -21.22 10.48
CA GLU A 16 5.89 -21.66 11.09
C GLU A 16 4.86 -22.11 10.03
N TRP A 17 3.98 -23.04 10.42
CA TRP A 17 2.83 -23.45 9.61
C TRP A 17 1.66 -22.49 9.87
N ARG A 18 1.26 -21.73 8.87
CA ARG A 18 0.19 -20.73 8.97
C ARG A 18 -0.96 -21.08 8.02
N PRO A 19 -2.21 -20.70 8.35
CA PRO A 19 -3.33 -20.95 7.46
C PRO A 19 -3.15 -20.20 6.12
N ALA A 20 -3.58 -20.84 5.03
CA ALA A 20 -3.45 -20.33 3.66
C ALA A 20 -4.12 -18.96 3.49
N SER A 21 -5.19 -18.69 4.24
CA SER A 21 -5.87 -17.39 4.25
C SER A 21 -5.03 -16.25 4.82
N GLU A 22 -4.25 -16.53 5.87
CA GLU A 22 -3.35 -15.55 6.46
C GLU A 22 -2.17 -15.29 5.53
N MET A 23 -1.60 -16.33 4.92
CA MET A 23 -0.55 -16.16 3.90
C MET A 23 -1.04 -15.43 2.65
N ALA A 24 -2.27 -15.71 2.19
CA ALA A 24 -2.88 -14.99 1.08
C ALA A 24 -3.14 -13.52 1.41
N ALA A 25 -3.56 -13.21 2.65
CA ALA A 25 -3.73 -11.84 3.12
C ALA A 25 -2.38 -11.10 3.20
N ILE A 26 -1.34 -11.76 3.70
CA ILE A 26 0.02 -11.20 3.78
C ILE A 26 0.59 -10.97 2.39
N ALA A 27 0.44 -11.92 1.47
CA ALA A 27 0.87 -11.78 0.09
C ALA A 27 0.11 -10.67 -0.64
N ALA A 28 -1.19 -10.52 -0.36
CA ALA A 28 -2.00 -9.42 -0.89
C ALA A 28 -1.56 -8.06 -0.31
N SER A 29 -1.21 -7.99 0.98
CA SER A 29 -0.71 -6.76 1.61
C SER A 29 0.75 -6.43 1.26
N ALA A 30 1.57 -7.45 0.97
CA ALA A 30 2.98 -7.26 0.58
C ALA A 30 3.11 -6.63 -0.82
N GLY A 31 2.08 -6.73 -1.65
CA GLY A 31 2.00 -6.07 -2.96
C GLY A 31 1.34 -4.69 -2.92
N SER A 32 0.61 -4.34 -1.85
CA SER A 32 -0.04 -3.05 -1.72
C SER A 32 0.89 -2.05 -1.06
N ILE A 33 1.45 -1.13 -1.83
CA ILE A 33 2.17 0.02 -1.28
C ILE A 33 1.14 0.92 -0.59
N GLU A 34 1.22 1.05 0.73
CA GLU A 34 0.43 2.03 1.46
C GLU A 34 0.95 3.44 1.17
N VAL A 35 0.14 4.22 0.47
CA VAL A 35 0.44 5.62 0.15
C VAL A 35 -0.26 6.50 1.17
N HIS A 36 0.49 7.37 1.84
CA HIS A 36 -0.07 8.31 2.81
C HIS A 36 0.04 9.76 2.33
N ASP A 37 -0.94 10.58 2.71
CA ASP A 37 -0.83 12.03 2.55
C ASP A 37 0.05 12.67 3.64
N ALA A 38 0.24 13.99 3.55
CA ALA A 38 1.05 14.75 4.52
C ALA A 38 0.41 14.84 5.93
N ALA A 39 -0.87 14.50 6.08
CA ALA A 39 -1.58 14.42 7.35
C ALA A 39 -1.59 12.99 7.94
N GLY A 40 -1.11 12.00 7.18
CA GLY A 40 -1.02 10.59 7.58
C GLY A 40 -2.20 9.73 7.12
N ASN A 41 -3.13 10.25 6.33
CA ASN A 41 -4.27 9.47 5.83
C ASN A 41 -3.82 8.51 4.72
N VAL A 42 -4.30 7.26 4.76
CA VAL A 42 -4.09 6.28 3.69
C VAL A 42 -4.91 6.68 2.47
N LEU A 43 -4.28 6.70 1.29
CA LEU A 43 -4.88 7.05 0.02
C LEU A 43 -5.16 5.81 -0.82
N ALA A 44 -6.29 5.82 -1.51
CA ALA A 44 -6.67 4.81 -2.49
C ALA A 44 -6.66 5.36 -3.92
N ASP A 45 -6.63 4.47 -4.90
CA ASP A 45 -6.75 4.84 -6.31
C ASP A 45 -8.05 5.61 -6.56
N GLY A 46 -7.92 6.81 -7.13
CA GLY A 46 -9.03 7.72 -7.41
C GLY A 46 -9.23 8.84 -6.39
N ASP A 47 -8.49 8.83 -5.27
CA ASP A 47 -8.50 9.95 -4.33
C ASP A 47 -7.84 11.20 -4.92
N SER A 48 -8.37 12.37 -4.55
CA SER A 48 -7.83 13.67 -4.94
C SER A 48 -7.00 14.25 -3.81
N VAL A 49 -5.75 14.62 -4.11
CA VAL A 49 -4.82 15.26 -3.16
C VAL A 49 -4.53 16.70 -3.55
N VAL A 50 -4.07 17.49 -2.56
CA VAL A 50 -3.72 18.90 -2.76
C VAL A 50 -2.33 19.18 -2.22
N LEU A 51 -1.59 20.08 -2.88
CA LEU A 51 -0.26 20.49 -2.45
C LEU A 51 -0.31 21.30 -1.16
N VAL A 52 0.37 20.82 -0.12
CA VAL A 52 0.52 21.52 1.17
C VAL A 52 1.65 22.55 1.19
N LYS A 53 2.58 22.47 0.23
CA LYS A 53 3.78 23.32 0.12
C LYS A 53 4.10 23.56 -1.36
N ASP A 54 4.84 24.63 -1.61
CA ASP A 54 5.37 24.93 -2.95
C ASP A 54 6.43 23.90 -3.35
N LEU A 55 6.30 23.29 -4.53
CA LEU A 55 7.24 22.31 -5.05
C LEU A 55 7.83 22.77 -6.39
N LYS A 56 9.16 22.82 -6.46
CA LYS A 56 9.88 23.06 -7.70
C LYS A 56 9.92 21.76 -8.51
N VAL A 57 9.26 21.73 -9.67
CA VAL A 57 9.25 20.54 -10.52
C VAL A 57 10.48 20.55 -11.42
N LYS A 58 11.29 19.49 -11.36
CA LYS A 58 12.44 19.33 -12.24
C LYS A 58 11.95 19.09 -13.68
N GLY A 59 12.49 19.83 -14.63
CA GLY A 59 12.18 19.68 -16.06
C GLY A 59 10.96 20.49 -16.56
N ALA A 60 10.03 20.87 -15.69
CA ALA A 60 8.88 21.72 -16.08
C ALA A 60 9.20 23.22 -16.08
N GLY A 61 10.30 23.64 -15.43
CA GLY A 61 10.69 25.06 -15.35
C GLY A 61 9.81 25.93 -14.44
N GLN A 62 8.68 25.40 -13.96
CA GLN A 62 7.73 26.07 -13.08
C GLN A 62 7.70 25.46 -11.68
N THR A 63 7.26 26.27 -10.70
CA THR A 63 7.03 25.83 -9.32
C THR A 63 5.53 25.66 -9.13
N LEU A 64 5.11 24.48 -8.70
CA LEU A 64 3.73 24.25 -8.27
C LEU A 64 3.52 24.95 -6.92
N LYS A 65 2.42 25.70 -6.80
CA LYS A 65 2.10 26.47 -5.61
C LYS A 65 1.14 25.70 -4.71
N GLN A 66 1.25 25.91 -3.41
CA GLN A 66 0.33 25.35 -2.42
C GLN A 66 -1.14 25.59 -2.83
N GLY A 67 -1.98 24.57 -2.62
CA GLY A 67 -3.43 24.63 -2.85
C GLY A 67 -3.90 24.30 -4.27
N ARG A 68 -3.00 23.94 -5.18
CA ARG A 68 -3.30 23.53 -6.56
C ARG A 68 -2.51 22.31 -6.96
#